data_AF-A0A1H3C002-F1
#
_entry.id   AF-A0A1H3C002-F1
#
_cell.length_a   1.000
_cell.length_b   1.000
_cell.length_c   1.000
_cell.angle_alpha   90.00
_cell.angle_beta   90.00
_cell.angle_gamma   90.00
#
_symmetry.space_group_name_H-M   'P 1'
#
loop_
_entity.id
_entity.type
_entity.pdbx_description
1 polymer ?
#
loop_
_entity_poly.entity_id
_entity_poly.type
_entity_poly.pdbx_seq_one_letter_code
_entity_poly.pdbx_strand_id
1 'polypeptide(L)' 'MIIKEYRDSDNLDWVRCEVLSFLDTAYFDNVLRKKEKYNNPSIELVEKIDNK' A
#
# COMPACT_ATOMS: atom_id res chain seq x y z
N MET A 1 -11.82 12.65 1.16
CA MET A 1 -11.69 11.19 1.32
C MET A 1 -12.38 10.52 0.14
N ILE A 2 -11.60 9.85 -0.72
CA ILE A 2 -12.09 9.12 -1.89
C ILE A 2 -11.48 7.72 -1.85
N ILE A 3 -12.31 6.68 -1.91
CA ILE A 3 -11.85 5.30 -2.03
C ILE A 3 -11.85 4.95 -3.52
N LYS A 4 -10.72 4.43 -4.02
CA LYS A 4 -10.58 3.97 -5.41
C LYS A 4 -9.89 2.62 -5.47
N GLU A 5 -10.03 1.94 -6.60
CA GLU A 5 -9.21 0.76 -6.90
C GLU A 5 -7.73 1.12 -6.96
N TYR A 6 -6.90 0.23 -6.42
CA TYR A 6 -5.45 0.30 -6.52
C TYR A 6 -4.99 0.18 -7.97
N ARG A 7 -4.01 0.99 -8.36
CA ARG A 7 -3.33 0.90 -9.65
C ARG A 7 -1.83 0.76 -9.43
N ASP A 8 -1.10 0.25 -10.42
CA ASP A 8 0.36 0.11 -10.32
C ASP A 8 1.09 1.46 -10.10
N SER A 9 0.48 2.58 -10.52
CA SER A 9 0.95 3.93 -10.20
C SER A 9 0.96 4.25 -8.71
N ASP A 10 0.16 3.57 -7.91
CA ASP A 10 0.05 3.75 -6.46
C ASP A 10 1.11 2.94 -5.68
N ASN A 11 1.95 2.13 -6.36
CA ASN A 11 2.90 1.23 -5.69
C ASN A 11 3.90 1.96 -4.80
N LEU A 12 4.39 3.13 -5.23
CA LEU A 12 5.34 3.89 -4.42
C LEU A 12 4.71 4.37 -3.10
N ASP A 13 3.48 4.86 -3.17
CA ASP A 13 2.76 5.33 -1.97
C ASP A 13 2.37 4.14 -1.08
N TRP A 14 2.02 3.00 -1.67
CA TRP A 14 1.82 1.76 -0.93
C TRP A 14 3.07 1.32 -0.16
N VAL A 15 4.26 1.33 -0.79
CA VAL A 15 5.53 0.99 -0.13
C VAL A 15 5.82 1.96 1.02
N ARG A 16 5.55 3.26 0.84
CA ARG A 16 5.72 4.23 1.94
C ARG A 16 4.82 3.93 3.12
N CYS A 17 3.56 3.60 2.87
CA CYS A 17 2.63 3.19 3.93
C CYS A 17 3.09 1.88 4.59
N GLU A 18 3.66 0.95 3.83
CA GLU A 18 4.17 -0.32 4.34
C GLU A 18 5.38 -0.10 5.28
N VAL A 19 6.36 0.70 4.87
CA VAL A 19 7.48 1.14 5.73
C VAL A 19 6.95 1.75 7.04
N LEU A 20 6.00 2.69 6.95
CA LEU A 20 5.44 3.34 8.14
C LEU A 20 4.68 2.37 9.04
N SER A 21 3.99 1.37 8.47
CA SER A 21 3.22 0.38 9.22
C SER A 21 4.11 -0.58 10.00
N PHE A 22 5.30 -0.88 9.48
CA PHE A 22 6.25 -1.81 10.10
C PHE A 22 7.34 -1.13 10.92
N LEU A 23 7.51 0.18 10.81
CA LEU A 23 8.65 0.93 11.38
C LEU A 23 8.89 0.69 12.87
N ASP A 24 7.80 0.60 13.66
CA ASP A 24 7.87 0.42 15.12
C ASP A 24 7.52 -1.01 15.56
N THR A 25 7.72 -1.97 14.65
CA THR A 25 7.44 -3.39 14.89
C THR A 25 8.73 -4.20 14.82
N ALA A 26 8.69 -5.44 15.32
CA ALA A 26 9.80 -6.39 15.15
C ALA A 26 10.05 -6.81 13.69
N TYR A 27 9.22 -6.35 12.74
CA TYR A 27 9.29 -6.67 11.32
C TYR A 27 9.69 -5.45 10.46
N PHE A 28 10.33 -4.43 11.06
CA PHE A 28 10.73 -3.20 10.36
C PHE A 28 11.65 -3.43 9.15
N ASP A 29 12.32 -4.57 9.08
CA ASP A 29 13.19 -5.01 7.99
C ASP A 29 12.47 -5.88 6.93
N ASN A 30 11.26 -6.36 7.22
CA ASN A 30 10.44 -7.16 6.32
C ASN A 30 9.51 -6.31 5.44
N VAL A 31 10.03 -5.20 4.94
CA VAL A 31 9.30 -4.24 4.11
C VAL A 31 9.24 -4.72 2.66
N LEU A 32 8.04 -4.99 2.16
CA LEU A 32 7.81 -5.36 0.76
C LEU A 32 7.96 -4.15 -0.17
N ARG A 33 8.72 -4.33 -1.25
CA ARG A 33 8.98 -3.25 -2.24
C ARG A 33 7.89 -3.14 -3.32
N LYS A 34 6.96 -4.09 -3.36
CA LYS A 34 5.86 -4.14 -4.32
C LYS A 34 4.65 -4.77 -3.66
N LYS A 35 3.46 -4.30 -4.03
CA LYS A 35 2.22 -4.92 -3.59
C LYS A 35 2.09 -6.32 -4.19
N GLU A 36 1.74 -7.30 -3.35
CA GLU A 36 1.45 -8.67 -3.75
C GLU A 36 0.43 -8.72 -4.89
N LYS A 37 0.65 -9.64 -5.85
CA LYS A 37 -0.25 -9.89 -6.97
C LYS A 37 -0.91 -11.25 -6.80
N TYR A 38 -2.22 -11.29 -6.96
CA TYR A 38 -3.01 -12.50 -6.79
C TYR A 38 -3.56 -12.98 -8.13
N ASN A 39 -3.52 -14.29 -8.37
CA ASN A 39 -4.07 -14.89 -9.59
C ASN A 39 -5.61 -14.92 -9.59
N ASN A 40 -6.22 -14.98 -8.41
CA ASN A 40 -7.66 -14.93 -8.24
C ASN A 40 -8.12 -13.48 -8.06
N PRO A 41 -9.38 -13.16 -8.39
CA PRO A 41 -9.95 -11.85 -8.10
C PRO A 41 -9.72 -11.47 -6.63
N SER A 42 -9.19 -10.27 -6.41
CA SER A 42 -8.90 -9.75 -5.08
C SER A 42 -9.39 -8.32 -4.95
N ILE A 43 -9.75 -7.91 -3.72
CA ILE A 43 -10.16 -6.54 -3.44
C ILE A 43 -8.89 -5.74 -3.15
N GLU A 44 -8.60 -4.77 -4.00
CA GLU A 44 -7.43 -3.90 -3.87
C GLU A 44 -7.90 -2.44 -3.90
N LEU A 45 -8.02 -1.83 -2.73
CA LEU A 45 -8.54 -0.46 -2.58
C LEU A 45 -7.50 0.43 -1.91
N VAL A 46 -7.51 1.70 -2.27
CA VAL A 46 -6.72 2.75 -1.61
C VAL A 46 -7.61 3.93 -1.24
N GLU A 47 -7.33 4.53 -0.10
CA GLU A 47 -7.89 5.82 0.28
C GLU A 47 -6.99 6.93 -0.24
N LYS A 48 -7.60 7.92 -0.90
CA LYS A 48 -6.95 9.18 -1.21
C LYS A 48 -7.51 10.29 -0.33
N ILE A 49 -6.62 10.89 0.44
CA ILE A 49 -6.88 12.14 1.15
C ILE A 49 -6.33 13.25 0.26
N ASP A 50 -7.21 14.15 -0.21
CA ASP A 50 -6.77 15.38 -0.87
C ASP A 50 -6.26 16.33 0.21
N ASN A 51 -5.00 16.14 0.60
CA ASN A 51 -4.26 17.16 1.33
C ASN A 51 -3.89 18.25 0.32
N LYS A 52 -4.52 19.42 0.48
CA LYS A 52 -3.99 20.66 -0.08
C LYS A 52 -2.56 20.89 0.40
#